data_AF-A0A0M2GW13-F1
#
_entry.id   AF-A0A0M2GW13-F1
#
_cell.length_a   1.000
_cell.length_b   1.000
_cell.length_c   1.000
_cell.angle_alpha   90.00
_cell.angle_beta   90.00
_cell.angle_gamma   90.00
#
_symmetry.space_group_name_H-M   'P 1'
#
loop_
_entity.id
_entity.type
_entity.pdbx_description
1 polymer ?
#
loop_
_entity_poly.entity_id
_entity_poly.type
_entity_poly.pdbx_seq_one_letter_code
_entity_poly.pdbx_strand_id
1 'polypeptide(L)'
;MSTCSSVSRNFDEPVSGTAATARTWLLLEQPGPWGAKALTSSHLDPALGRALEAAAKDTGVRIALIRRPGRHADRRMPAARRVYAAHVVPGNVWLHSASTSAPGQLLDLDFAALGRGDHRTFDALLGGRPHNGDPLALVCTNGKRDRCCALLGRPLAAELATSGVEGVWEVTHLGGHRFSPTVLVLPYGYAYGRAEAHSLKEVLHGAREGRIVVEGCRGSSAWERPGQAAELAVRTRTGEYDAQALSVVRTSGAAPRWEVTVAHIDGRRWQVDVAQSAALPPRPESCGASVLGSPARMDVVAVREARLATALAG
;
A
#
# COMPACT_ATOMS: atom_id res chain seq x y z
N MET A 1 -27.02 7.01 -7.35
CA MET A 1 -26.62 5.69 -6.80
C MET A 1 -25.47 5.88 -5.82
N SER A 2 -25.62 5.50 -4.56
CA SER A 2 -24.52 5.52 -3.59
C SER A 2 -23.39 4.55 -4.00
N THR A 3 -22.16 4.86 -3.63
CA THR A 3 -21.01 3.96 -3.77
C THR A 3 -20.65 3.37 -2.41
N CYS A 4 -19.94 2.23 -2.35
CA CYS A 4 -19.46 1.71 -1.07
C CYS A 4 -18.58 2.74 -0.32
N SER A 5 -17.85 3.58 -1.07
CA SER A 5 -17.03 4.65 -0.50
C SER A 5 -17.84 5.78 0.10
N SER A 6 -18.90 6.24 -0.56
CA SER A 6 -19.79 7.25 0.03
C SER A 6 -20.51 6.71 1.27
N VAL A 7 -20.92 5.44 1.28
CA VAL A 7 -21.54 4.81 2.46
C VAL A 7 -20.54 4.69 3.62
N SER A 8 -19.30 4.24 3.34
CA SER A 8 -18.24 4.16 4.35
C SER A 8 -17.93 5.53 4.97
N ARG A 9 -17.88 6.59 4.15
CA ARG A 9 -17.70 7.98 4.60
C ARG A 9 -18.87 8.43 5.48
N ASN A 10 -20.12 8.16 5.10
CA ASN A 10 -21.29 8.54 5.89
C ASN A 10 -21.37 7.84 7.26
N PHE A 11 -20.69 6.70 7.43
CA PHE A 11 -20.58 5.99 8.71
C PHE A 11 -19.27 6.26 9.45
N ASP A 12 -18.50 7.28 9.03
CA ASP A 12 -17.21 7.65 9.61
C ASP A 12 -16.30 6.44 9.86
N GLU A 13 -16.31 5.51 8.91
CA GLU A 13 -15.64 4.24 9.12
C GLU A 13 -14.13 4.44 9.29
N PRO A 14 -13.50 3.91 10.35
CA PRO A 14 -12.07 4.07 10.56
C PRO A 14 -11.24 3.41 9.45
N VAL A 15 -10.20 4.12 9.01
CA VAL A 15 -9.33 3.69 7.91
C VAL A 15 -8.14 2.85 8.37
N SER A 16 -7.75 2.95 9.64
CA SER A 16 -6.56 2.29 10.19
C SER A 16 -6.68 0.75 10.18
N GLY A 17 -5.58 0.07 9.90
CA GLY A 17 -5.56 -1.41 9.84
C GLY A 17 -6.30 -2.00 8.64
N THR A 18 -6.38 -1.24 7.54
CA THR A 18 -7.09 -1.65 6.32
C THR A 18 -6.21 -1.66 5.08
N ALA A 19 -4.94 -1.28 5.18
CA ALA A 19 -4.01 -1.40 4.07
C ALA A 19 -3.85 -2.87 3.71
N ALA A 20 -3.69 -3.15 2.42
CA ALA A 20 -3.46 -4.51 1.99
C ALA A 20 -1.96 -4.84 2.09
N THR A 21 -1.65 -6.03 2.60
CA THR A 21 -0.29 -6.42 2.98
C THR A 21 0.59 -6.73 1.77
N ALA A 22 1.82 -6.22 1.79
CA ALA A 22 2.92 -6.51 0.88
C ALA A 22 4.22 -5.98 1.48
N ARG A 23 5.27 -6.81 1.53
CA ARG A 23 6.61 -6.39 1.98
C ARG A 23 7.42 -5.79 0.84
N THR A 24 7.18 -6.27 -0.38
CA THR A 24 7.80 -5.74 -1.59
C THR A 24 6.74 -5.47 -2.65
N TRP A 25 6.80 -4.32 -3.32
CA TRP A 25 5.94 -3.97 -4.44
C TRP A 25 6.73 -4.09 -5.75
N LEU A 26 6.18 -4.80 -6.73
CA LEU A 26 6.67 -4.83 -8.11
C LEU A 26 5.64 -4.16 -9.01
N LEU A 27 6.01 -3.01 -9.59
CA LEU A 27 5.13 -2.20 -10.40
C LEU A 27 5.53 -2.32 -11.87
N LEU A 28 4.59 -2.70 -12.74
CA LEU A 28 4.81 -2.78 -14.18
C LEU A 28 3.92 -1.78 -14.91
N GLU A 29 4.52 -0.92 -15.72
CA GLU A 29 3.77 -0.04 -16.60
C GLU A 29 3.02 -0.85 -17.66
N GLN A 30 1.70 -0.79 -17.61
CA GLN A 30 0.78 -1.44 -18.54
C GLN A 30 -0.35 -0.46 -18.85
N PRO A 31 -0.18 0.38 -19.89
CA PRO A 31 -1.21 1.31 -20.33
C PRO A 31 -2.43 0.57 -20.90
N GLY A 32 -3.47 1.34 -21.21
CA GLY A 32 -4.74 0.83 -21.70
C GLY A 32 -5.73 0.50 -20.58
N PRO A 33 -6.90 -0.06 -20.92
CA PRO A 33 -7.93 -0.42 -19.95
C PRO A 33 -7.48 -1.58 -19.05
N TRP A 34 -8.00 -1.59 -17.82
CA TRP A 34 -7.84 -2.69 -16.88
C TRP A 34 -9.21 -3.27 -16.52
N GLY A 35 -9.29 -4.60 -16.49
CA GLY A 35 -10.41 -5.37 -15.95
C GLY A 35 -10.31 -5.55 -14.43
N ALA A 36 -11.23 -6.36 -13.88
CA ALA A 36 -11.32 -6.61 -12.45
C ALA A 36 -10.09 -7.35 -11.89
N LYS A 37 -9.45 -8.21 -12.69
CA LYS A 37 -8.18 -8.90 -12.41
C LYS A 37 -7.12 -8.42 -13.40
N ALA A 38 -6.50 -7.27 -13.11
CA ALA A 38 -5.79 -6.51 -14.13
C ALA A 38 -4.59 -7.25 -14.77
N LEU A 39 -3.86 -8.10 -14.02
CA LEU A 39 -2.75 -8.89 -14.56
C LEU A 39 -3.19 -9.82 -15.70
N THR A 40 -4.40 -10.38 -15.61
CA THR A 40 -4.97 -11.28 -16.62
C THR A 40 -6.03 -10.63 -17.51
N SER A 41 -6.35 -9.37 -17.25
CA SER A 41 -7.41 -8.62 -17.92
C SER A 41 -6.93 -7.20 -18.19
N SER A 42 -5.87 -7.07 -18.98
CA SER A 42 -5.35 -5.84 -19.54
C SER A 42 -4.73 -6.16 -20.90
N HIS A 43 -3.95 -5.26 -21.50
CA HIS A 43 -3.14 -5.60 -22.68
C HIS A 43 -1.84 -6.36 -22.33
N LEU A 44 -1.63 -6.72 -21.06
CA LEU A 44 -0.63 -7.71 -20.70
C LEU A 44 -1.12 -9.08 -21.18
N ASP A 45 -0.21 -9.90 -21.73
CA ASP A 45 -0.53 -11.29 -22.06
C ASP A 45 -1.08 -12.00 -20.81
N PRO A 46 -2.32 -12.53 -20.85
CA PRO A 46 -2.92 -13.22 -19.71
C PRO A 46 -2.10 -14.44 -19.23
N ALA A 47 -1.35 -15.12 -20.11
CA ALA A 47 -0.48 -16.22 -19.71
C ALA A 47 0.69 -15.72 -18.86
N LEU A 48 1.34 -14.64 -19.28
CA LEU A 48 2.37 -13.96 -18.50
C LEU A 48 1.80 -13.45 -17.16
N GLY A 49 0.62 -12.82 -17.18
CA GLY A 49 -0.06 -12.35 -15.97
C GLY A 49 -0.26 -13.47 -14.93
N ARG A 50 -0.74 -14.64 -15.36
CA ARG A 50 -0.90 -15.82 -14.48
C ARG A 50 0.44 -16.34 -13.96
N ALA A 51 1.46 -16.39 -14.82
CA ALA A 51 2.79 -16.86 -14.43
C ALA A 51 3.42 -15.93 -13.37
N LEU A 52 3.25 -14.61 -13.52
CA LEU A 52 3.69 -13.61 -12.55
C LEU A 52 2.94 -13.73 -11.21
N GLU A 53 1.61 -13.92 -11.24
CA GLU A 53 0.82 -14.17 -10.03
C GLU A 53 1.31 -15.44 -9.29
N ALA A 54 1.61 -16.51 -10.03
CA ALA A 54 2.13 -17.75 -9.47
C ALA A 54 3.54 -17.57 -8.88
N ALA A 55 4.43 -16.88 -9.57
CA ALA A 55 5.81 -16.65 -9.13
C ALA A 55 5.90 -15.77 -7.87
N ALA A 56 5.00 -14.80 -7.72
CA ALA A 56 4.96 -13.92 -6.55
C ALA A 56 4.25 -14.54 -5.33
N LYS A 57 3.50 -15.64 -5.50
CA LYS A 57 2.72 -16.25 -4.43
C LYS A 57 3.61 -16.63 -3.23
N ASP A 58 3.16 -16.28 -2.02
CA ASP A 58 3.82 -16.57 -0.74
C ASP A 58 5.25 -16.02 -0.58
N THR A 59 5.71 -15.16 -1.51
CA THR A 59 7.03 -14.51 -1.43
C THR A 59 7.01 -13.20 -0.63
N GLY A 60 5.83 -12.59 -0.47
CA GLY A 60 5.69 -11.23 0.07
C GLY A 60 5.84 -10.12 -0.97
N VAL A 61 6.11 -10.48 -2.24
CA VAL A 61 6.03 -9.57 -3.38
C VAL A 61 4.57 -9.41 -3.81
N ARG A 62 4.13 -8.18 -4.00
CA ARG A 62 2.85 -7.86 -4.61
C ARG A 62 3.05 -7.12 -5.92
N ILE A 63 2.47 -7.67 -6.98
CA ILE A 63 2.54 -7.09 -8.31
C ILE A 63 1.34 -6.16 -8.53
N ALA A 64 1.59 -4.96 -9.06
CA ALA A 64 0.54 -4.06 -9.50
C ALA A 64 0.89 -3.46 -10.87
N LEU A 65 -0.13 -3.22 -11.69
CA LEU A 65 0.07 -2.49 -12.94
C LEU A 65 -0.10 -0.99 -12.71
N ILE A 66 0.74 -0.20 -13.36
CA ILE A 66 0.72 1.26 -13.32
C ILE A 66 0.54 1.85 -14.72
N ARG A 67 0.05 3.08 -14.79
CA ARG A 67 0.06 3.90 -16.02
C ARG A 67 0.09 5.39 -15.65
N ARG A 68 0.58 6.22 -16.55
CA ARG A 68 0.58 7.69 -16.35
C ARG A 68 -0.85 8.20 -16.19
N PRO A 69 -1.12 9.22 -15.37
CA PRO A 69 -2.45 9.85 -15.32
C PRO A 69 -2.87 10.41 -16.68
N GLY A 70 -4.17 10.32 -17.01
CA GLY A 70 -4.72 10.98 -18.19
C GLY A 70 -5.75 10.16 -18.98
N ARG A 71 -5.83 10.42 -20.29
CA ARG A 71 -6.76 9.72 -21.19
C ARG A 71 -6.16 8.39 -21.65
N HIS A 72 -6.78 7.30 -21.22
CA HIS A 72 -6.42 5.93 -21.60
C HIS A 72 -7.23 5.47 -22.80
N ALA A 73 -7.14 6.21 -23.91
CA ALA A 73 -7.61 5.69 -25.18
C ALA A 73 -6.79 4.43 -25.51
N ASP A 74 -7.40 3.49 -26.24
CA ASP A 74 -6.74 2.27 -26.72
C ASP A 74 -5.67 2.63 -27.78
N ARG A 75 -4.55 3.16 -27.29
CA ARG A 75 -3.40 3.59 -28.07
C ARG A 75 -2.31 2.53 -27.95
N ARG A 76 -1.44 2.50 -28.97
CA ARG A 76 -0.33 1.54 -29.08
C ARG A 76 0.45 1.42 -27.77
N MET A 77 0.81 0.17 -27.45
CA MET A 77 1.68 -0.12 -26.32
C MET A 77 3.02 0.59 -26.46
N PRO A 78 3.57 1.15 -25.37
CA PRO A 78 4.87 1.80 -25.42
C PRO A 78 5.94 0.76 -25.74
N ALA A 79 6.94 1.17 -26.52
CA ALA A 79 8.08 0.31 -26.89
C ALA A 79 8.91 -0.12 -25.67
N ALA A 80 8.91 0.70 -24.61
CA ALA A 80 9.52 0.40 -23.33
C ALA A 80 8.58 0.76 -22.19
N ARG A 81 8.52 -0.09 -21.17
CA ARG A 81 7.69 0.05 -19.98
C ARG A 81 8.55 0.39 -18.77
N ARG A 82 8.09 1.29 -17.90
CA ARG A 82 8.68 1.46 -16.57
C ARG A 82 8.42 0.22 -15.71
N VAL A 83 9.43 -0.16 -14.94
CA VAL A 83 9.30 -1.12 -13.85
C VAL A 83 9.86 -0.50 -12.59
N TYR A 84 9.17 -0.65 -11.48
CA TYR A 84 9.69 -0.29 -10.16
C TYR A 84 9.64 -1.49 -9.23
N ALA A 85 10.63 -1.63 -8.37
CA ALA A 85 10.60 -2.55 -7.25
C ALA A 85 10.83 -1.75 -5.96
N ALA A 86 10.06 -2.01 -4.91
CA ALA A 86 10.22 -1.31 -3.63
C ALA A 86 10.05 -2.25 -2.45
N HIS A 87 11.04 -2.36 -1.59
CA HIS A 87 10.91 -3.03 -0.29
C HIS A 87 10.57 -2.00 0.79
N VAL A 88 9.57 -2.29 1.60
CA VAL A 88 8.94 -1.29 2.49
C VAL A 88 9.13 -1.59 3.98
N VAL A 89 9.89 -2.63 4.32
CA VAL A 89 10.15 -3.01 5.70
C VAL A 89 11.19 -2.05 6.31
N PRO A 90 10.89 -1.36 7.42
CA PRO A 90 11.84 -0.48 8.11
C PRO A 90 13.19 -1.15 8.37
N GLY A 91 14.28 -0.41 8.17
CA GLY A 91 15.65 -0.93 8.26
C GLY A 91 16.18 -1.59 6.98
N ASN A 92 15.32 -1.83 5.98
CA ASN A 92 15.72 -2.31 4.64
C ASN A 92 14.89 -1.63 3.53
N VAL A 93 14.50 -0.36 3.71
CA VAL A 93 13.67 0.34 2.74
C VAL A 93 14.48 0.75 1.52
N TRP A 94 13.98 0.42 0.32
CA TRP A 94 14.57 0.86 -0.94
C TRP A 94 13.52 0.94 -2.05
N LEU A 95 13.79 1.76 -3.07
CA LEU A 95 13.00 1.86 -4.30
C LEU A 95 13.96 1.87 -5.48
N HIS A 96 13.81 0.89 -6.38
CA HIS A 96 14.59 0.75 -7.59
C HIS A 96 13.70 0.94 -8.81
N SER A 97 14.27 1.47 -9.88
CA SER A 97 13.59 1.71 -11.15
C SER A 97 14.36 1.10 -12.31
N ALA A 98 13.64 0.61 -13.31
CA ALA A 98 14.17 0.00 -14.51
C ALA A 98 13.26 0.22 -15.73
N SER A 99 13.70 -0.31 -16.87
CA SER A 99 13.03 -0.25 -18.17
C SER A 99 12.95 -1.65 -18.75
N THR A 100 11.83 -2.04 -19.36
CA THR A 100 11.81 -3.27 -20.17
C THR A 100 10.93 -3.12 -21.40
N SER A 101 11.37 -3.67 -22.53
CA SER A 101 10.54 -3.91 -23.72
C SER A 101 9.98 -5.33 -23.75
N ALA A 102 10.48 -6.22 -22.89
CA ALA A 102 10.15 -7.64 -22.84
C ALA A 102 9.69 -8.00 -21.42
N PRO A 103 8.42 -7.75 -21.06
CA PRO A 103 7.91 -7.98 -19.69
C PRO A 103 7.98 -9.46 -19.27
N GLY A 104 8.17 -10.40 -20.20
CA GLY A 104 8.42 -11.81 -19.89
C GLY A 104 9.68 -12.05 -19.04
N GLN A 105 10.70 -11.19 -19.17
CA GLN A 105 11.94 -11.26 -18.37
C GLN A 105 11.69 -11.09 -16.86
N LEU A 106 10.54 -10.56 -16.46
CA LEU A 106 10.17 -10.46 -15.04
C LEU A 106 9.98 -11.83 -14.37
N LEU A 107 9.75 -12.90 -15.14
CA LEU A 107 9.65 -14.26 -14.61
C LEU A 107 10.99 -14.82 -14.15
N ASP A 108 12.10 -14.26 -14.64
CA ASP A 108 13.46 -14.69 -14.27
C ASP A 108 13.92 -14.06 -12.94
N LEU A 109 13.12 -13.16 -12.35
CA LEU A 109 13.39 -12.60 -11.02
C LEU A 109 13.32 -13.70 -9.95
N ASP A 110 14.25 -13.66 -9.00
CA ASP A 110 14.10 -14.40 -7.75
C ASP A 110 13.09 -13.67 -6.85
N PHE A 111 11.80 -13.99 -7.01
CA PHE A 111 10.73 -13.38 -6.22
C PHE A 111 10.88 -13.63 -4.72
N ALA A 112 11.45 -14.76 -4.30
CA ALA A 112 11.65 -15.06 -2.90
C ALA A 112 12.74 -14.16 -2.30
N ALA A 113 13.85 -13.94 -3.00
CA ALA A 113 14.88 -12.97 -2.61
C ALA A 113 14.33 -11.54 -2.63
N LEU A 114 13.62 -11.17 -3.69
CA LEU A 114 12.99 -9.85 -3.83
C LEU A 114 12.00 -9.56 -2.68
N GLY A 115 11.22 -10.58 -2.27
CA GLY A 115 10.30 -10.50 -1.14
C GLY A 115 10.98 -10.39 0.24
N ARG A 116 12.24 -10.84 0.37
CA ARG A 116 13.11 -10.61 1.53
C ARG A 116 13.89 -9.29 1.47
N GLY A 117 13.68 -8.50 0.42
CA GLY A 117 14.32 -7.20 0.24
C GLY A 117 15.68 -7.26 -0.43
N ASP A 118 15.99 -8.34 -1.16
CA ASP A 118 17.19 -8.44 -2.01
C ASP A 118 16.86 -8.09 -3.46
N HIS A 119 17.34 -6.93 -3.91
CA HIS A 119 17.09 -6.39 -5.24
C HIS A 119 18.09 -6.84 -6.31
N ARG A 120 19.09 -7.67 -5.99
CA ARG A 120 20.22 -7.95 -6.89
C ARG A 120 19.81 -8.60 -8.22
N THR A 121 18.83 -9.50 -8.20
CA THR A 121 18.29 -10.11 -9.44
C THR A 121 17.53 -9.10 -10.28
N PHE A 122 16.78 -8.18 -9.65
CA PHE A 122 16.14 -7.05 -10.33
C PHE A 122 17.16 -6.15 -11.03
N ASP A 123 18.23 -5.80 -10.34
CA ASP A 123 19.27 -4.93 -10.89
C ASP A 123 20.04 -5.61 -12.03
N ALA A 124 20.43 -6.87 -11.85
CA ALA A 124 21.19 -7.62 -12.85
C ALA A 124 20.38 -7.87 -14.13
N LEU A 125 19.10 -8.24 -14.01
CA LEU A 125 18.26 -8.61 -15.15
C LEU A 125 17.72 -7.41 -15.93
N LEU A 126 17.33 -6.34 -15.22
CA LEU A 126 16.66 -5.19 -15.83
C LEU A 126 17.54 -3.94 -15.92
N GLY A 127 18.80 -4.02 -15.46
CA GLY A 127 19.64 -2.83 -15.27
C GLY A 127 19.04 -1.88 -14.24
N GLY A 128 18.37 -2.43 -13.22
CA GLY A 128 17.74 -1.68 -12.13
C GLY A 128 18.73 -0.79 -11.40
N ARG A 129 18.28 0.40 -11.01
CA ARG A 129 19.06 1.37 -10.24
C ARG A 129 18.21 1.99 -9.14
N PRO A 130 18.82 2.44 -8.03
CA PRO A 130 18.13 3.26 -7.05
C PRO A 130 17.37 4.41 -7.72
N HIS A 131 16.10 4.56 -7.35
CA HIS A 131 15.25 5.64 -7.82
C HIS A 131 15.57 6.90 -7.02
N ASN A 132 16.23 7.86 -7.66
CA ASN A 132 16.62 9.13 -7.04
C ASN A 132 15.60 10.26 -7.28
N GLY A 133 14.44 9.95 -7.88
CA GLY A 133 13.38 10.92 -8.11
C GLY A 133 12.43 11.04 -6.92
N ASP A 134 11.36 11.81 -7.12
CA ASP A 134 10.32 12.01 -6.10
C ASP A 134 9.64 10.69 -5.66
N PRO A 135 9.13 10.62 -4.41
CA PRO A 135 8.28 9.53 -3.94
C PRO A 135 7.15 9.21 -4.91
N LEU A 136 6.81 7.94 -5.02
CA LEU A 136 5.75 7.51 -5.94
C LEU A 136 4.39 7.61 -5.25
N ALA A 137 3.45 8.32 -5.87
CA ALA A 137 2.06 8.38 -5.47
C ALA A 137 1.22 7.46 -6.37
N LEU A 138 0.84 6.29 -5.85
CA LEU A 138 0.12 5.26 -6.60
C LEU A 138 -1.37 5.37 -6.32
N VAL A 139 -2.10 6.09 -7.18
CA VAL A 139 -3.53 6.35 -7.00
C VAL A 139 -4.37 5.25 -7.66
N CYS A 140 -5.16 4.53 -6.87
CA CYS A 140 -5.96 3.42 -7.39
C CYS A 140 -7.11 3.91 -8.28
N THR A 141 -7.11 3.53 -9.57
CA THR A 141 -8.13 3.95 -10.54
C THR A 141 -8.89 2.80 -11.21
N ASN A 142 -8.76 1.57 -10.69
CA ASN A 142 -9.40 0.39 -11.30
C ASN A 142 -10.93 0.34 -11.08
N GLY A 143 -11.67 1.01 -11.95
CA GLY A 143 -13.13 1.07 -11.96
C GLY A 143 -13.85 -0.24 -12.28
N LYS A 144 -13.17 -1.18 -12.94
CA LYS A 144 -13.72 -2.52 -13.23
C LYS A 144 -13.66 -3.44 -12.02
N ARG A 145 -12.73 -3.20 -11.09
CA ARG A 145 -12.77 -3.82 -9.76
C ARG A 145 -13.83 -3.17 -8.88
N ASP A 146 -13.79 -1.85 -8.79
CA ASP A 146 -14.77 -1.10 -7.99
C ASP A 146 -15.02 0.29 -8.56
N ARG A 147 -16.29 0.62 -8.83
CA ARG A 147 -16.68 1.88 -9.49
C ARG A 147 -16.11 3.13 -8.80
N CYS A 148 -16.10 3.16 -7.47
CA CYS A 148 -15.59 4.30 -6.70
C CYS A 148 -14.08 4.55 -6.88
N CYS A 149 -13.28 3.54 -7.25
CA CYS A 149 -11.86 3.74 -7.53
C CYS A 149 -11.68 4.62 -8.78
N ALA A 150 -12.44 4.36 -9.85
CA ALA A 150 -12.37 5.20 -11.04
C ALA A 150 -13.02 6.57 -10.84
N LEU A 151 -14.17 6.63 -10.15
CA LEU A 151 -14.91 7.88 -9.94
C LEU A 151 -14.14 8.89 -9.09
N LEU A 152 -13.42 8.44 -8.06
CA LEU A 152 -12.74 9.31 -7.12
C LEU A 152 -11.22 9.35 -7.35
N GLY A 153 -10.60 8.23 -7.72
CA GLY A 153 -9.15 8.14 -7.93
C GLY A 153 -8.66 8.83 -9.20
N ARG A 154 -9.41 8.77 -10.32
CA ARG A 154 -8.97 9.41 -11.58
C ARG A 154 -8.93 10.94 -11.48
N PRO A 155 -9.94 11.62 -10.90
CA PRO A 155 -9.83 13.06 -10.64
C PRO A 155 -8.63 13.41 -9.77
N LEU A 156 -8.39 12.67 -8.67
CA LEU A 156 -7.23 12.89 -7.81
C LEU A 156 -5.90 12.75 -8.56
N ALA A 157 -5.73 11.66 -9.33
CA ALA A 157 -4.50 11.44 -10.11
C ALA A 157 -4.27 12.56 -11.16
N ALA A 158 -5.33 13.03 -11.81
CA ALA A 158 -5.26 14.12 -12.77
C ALA A 158 -4.92 15.47 -12.12
N GLU A 159 -5.51 15.76 -10.96
CA GLU A 159 -5.26 16.98 -10.19
C GLU A 159 -3.80 17.06 -9.70
N LEU A 160 -3.27 15.95 -9.19
CA LEU A 160 -1.87 15.86 -8.74
C LEU A 160 -0.90 16.06 -9.92
N ALA A 161 -1.17 15.39 -11.05
CA ALA A 161 -0.35 15.55 -12.26
C ALA A 161 -0.39 16.99 -12.80
N THR A 162 -1.57 17.63 -12.79
CA THR A 162 -1.72 19.03 -13.24
C THR A 162 -1.07 20.01 -12.26
N SER A 163 -0.98 19.66 -10.98
CA SER A 163 -0.29 20.44 -9.95
C SER A 163 1.25 20.34 -10.01
N GLY A 164 1.81 19.64 -11.00
CA GLY A 164 3.26 19.46 -11.13
C GLY A 164 3.86 18.46 -10.14
N VAL A 165 3.04 17.63 -9.48
CA VAL A 165 3.55 16.56 -8.62
C VAL A 165 4.16 15.47 -9.48
N GLU A 166 5.48 15.28 -9.38
CA GLU A 166 6.15 14.17 -10.05
C GLU A 166 5.90 12.83 -9.31
N GLY A 167 6.21 11.71 -9.94
CA GLY A 167 6.04 10.39 -9.33
C GLY A 167 4.58 9.91 -9.22
N VAL A 168 3.60 10.65 -9.76
CA VAL A 168 2.19 10.24 -9.75
C VAL A 168 1.93 9.17 -10.82
N TRP A 169 1.31 8.08 -10.38
CA TRP A 169 0.85 6.99 -11.23
C TRP A 169 -0.59 6.64 -10.90
N GLU A 170 -1.37 6.34 -11.93
CA GLU A 170 -2.55 5.51 -11.73
C GLU A 170 -2.09 4.06 -11.51
N VAL A 171 -2.73 3.35 -10.58
CA VAL A 171 -2.43 1.95 -10.26
C VAL A 171 -3.68 1.09 -10.26
N THR A 172 -3.49 -0.19 -10.56
CA THR A 172 -4.51 -1.23 -10.37
C THR A 172 -4.94 -1.36 -8.91
N HIS A 173 -5.94 -2.21 -8.63
CA HIS A 173 -6.62 -2.22 -7.36
C HIS A 173 -5.68 -2.50 -6.16
N LEU A 174 -5.56 -1.52 -5.27
CA LEU A 174 -4.73 -1.62 -4.06
C LEU A 174 -5.44 -2.32 -2.88
N GLY A 175 -6.76 -2.49 -2.94
CA GLY A 175 -7.57 -2.89 -1.78
C GLY A 175 -8.15 -1.68 -1.04
N GLY A 176 -9.26 -1.89 -0.33
CA GLY A 176 -9.92 -0.86 0.48
C GLY A 176 -10.64 0.22 -0.33
N HIS A 177 -11.26 -0.14 -1.45
CA HIS A 177 -12.06 0.79 -2.27
C HIS A 177 -13.19 1.49 -1.47
N ARG A 178 -13.63 0.93 -0.33
CA ARG A 178 -14.55 1.58 0.63
C ARG A 178 -13.95 2.89 1.20
N PHE A 179 -12.64 3.02 1.15
CA PHE A 179 -11.89 4.22 1.53
C PHE A 179 -11.35 4.95 0.30
N SER A 180 -11.96 4.82 -0.88
CA SER A 180 -11.55 5.55 -2.08
C SER A 180 -11.67 7.08 -1.90
N PRO A 181 -10.79 7.91 -2.51
CA PRO A 181 -9.55 7.54 -3.21
C PRO A 181 -8.55 6.84 -2.30
N THR A 182 -7.97 5.74 -2.79
CA THR A 182 -6.89 5.04 -2.08
C THR A 182 -5.58 5.28 -2.80
N VAL A 183 -4.54 5.54 -2.01
CA VAL A 183 -3.19 5.83 -2.52
C VAL A 183 -2.19 4.98 -1.74
N LEU A 184 -1.18 4.46 -2.42
CA LEU A 184 0.02 3.89 -1.79
C LEU A 184 1.20 4.81 -2.08
N VAL A 185 1.98 5.15 -1.05
CA VAL A 185 3.16 6.01 -1.20
C VAL A 185 4.43 5.20 -0.97
N LEU A 186 5.33 5.24 -1.96
CA LEU A 186 6.65 4.61 -1.90
C LEU A 186 7.74 5.69 -1.75
N PRO A 187 8.83 5.44 -1.00
CA PRO A 187 9.38 4.11 -0.71
C PRO A 187 8.85 3.42 0.56
N TYR A 188 8.21 4.13 1.48
CA TYR A 188 7.89 3.58 2.82
C TYR A 188 6.64 2.67 2.87
N GLY A 189 5.86 2.58 1.79
CA GLY A 189 4.78 1.62 1.67
C GLY A 189 3.54 1.93 2.51
N TYR A 190 3.30 3.18 2.89
CA TYR A 190 2.11 3.60 3.62
C TYR A 190 0.93 3.84 2.67
N ALA A 191 -0.22 3.27 3.02
CA ALA A 191 -1.45 3.46 2.27
C ALA A 191 -2.34 4.52 2.93
N TYR A 192 -3.00 5.32 2.10
CA TYR A 192 -3.91 6.39 2.51
C TYR A 192 -5.30 6.12 1.93
N GLY A 193 -6.33 6.52 2.67
CA GLY A 193 -7.73 6.43 2.27
C GLY A 193 -8.40 7.79 2.33
N ARG A 194 -9.47 7.96 1.55
CA ARG A 194 -10.22 9.22 1.43
C ARG A 194 -9.31 10.39 1.06
N ALA A 195 -8.23 10.09 0.32
CA ALA A 195 -7.17 11.04 0.05
C ALA A 195 -7.66 12.22 -0.81
N GLU A 196 -7.11 13.39 -0.53
CA GLU A 196 -7.34 14.63 -1.27
C GLU A 196 -5.99 15.19 -1.74
N ALA A 197 -5.99 16.02 -2.77
CA ALA A 197 -4.72 16.46 -3.37
C ALA A 197 -3.86 17.29 -2.40
N HIS A 198 -4.48 18.11 -1.54
CA HIS A 198 -3.77 18.94 -0.57
C HIS A 198 -3.07 18.07 0.49
N SER A 199 -3.77 17.10 1.08
CA SER A 199 -3.21 16.21 2.09
C SER A 199 -2.16 15.28 1.50
N LEU A 200 -2.34 14.83 0.26
CA LEU A 200 -1.33 14.00 -0.39
C LEU A 200 -0.05 14.77 -0.74
N LYS A 201 -0.12 16.07 -1.04
CA LYS A 201 1.09 16.90 -1.21
C LYS A 201 1.92 16.94 0.08
N GLU A 202 1.26 17.06 1.23
CA GLU A 202 1.91 16.99 2.55
C GLU A 202 2.54 15.61 2.78
N VAL A 203 1.79 14.54 2.50
CA VAL A 203 2.31 13.16 2.60
C VAL A 203 3.55 12.95 1.74
N LEU A 204 3.55 13.43 0.49
CA LEU A 204 4.67 13.28 -0.43
C LEU A 204 5.87 14.11 -0.02
N HIS A 205 5.65 15.31 0.51
CA HIS A 205 6.71 16.13 1.09
C HIS A 205 7.32 15.44 2.32
N GLY A 206 6.49 14.94 3.24
CA GLY A 206 6.95 14.16 4.38
C GLY A 206 7.76 12.94 3.95
N ALA A 207 7.28 12.18 2.95
CA ALA A 207 8.01 11.03 2.42
C ALA A 207 9.38 11.38 1.81
N ARG A 208 9.56 12.58 1.23
CA ARG A 208 10.89 13.04 0.79
C ARG A 208 11.85 13.22 1.96
N GLU A 209 11.33 13.65 3.10
CA GLU A 209 12.09 13.92 4.32
C GLU A 209 12.16 12.72 5.27
N GLY A 210 11.70 11.54 4.85
CA GLY A 210 11.66 10.36 5.72
C GLY A 210 10.63 10.43 6.83
N ARG A 211 9.56 11.22 6.65
CA ARG A 211 8.47 11.40 7.61
C ARG A 211 7.16 10.78 7.14
N ILE A 212 6.35 10.31 8.08
CA ILE A 212 5.03 9.73 7.87
C ILE A 212 3.95 10.65 8.43
N VAL A 213 2.97 10.98 7.59
CA VAL A 213 1.73 11.63 8.01
C VAL A 213 0.74 10.54 8.40
N VAL A 214 0.24 10.58 9.64
CA VAL A 214 -0.69 9.57 10.18
C VAL A 214 -2.16 9.85 9.82
N GLU A 215 -2.50 11.11 9.53
CA GLU A 215 -3.87 11.51 9.17
C GLU A 215 -4.30 10.84 7.85
N GLY A 216 -5.50 10.28 7.82
CA GLY A 216 -5.99 9.48 6.69
C GLY A 216 -5.20 8.21 6.37
N CYS A 217 -4.20 7.84 7.19
CA CYS A 217 -3.35 6.69 6.96
C CYS A 217 -4.05 5.38 7.33
N ARG A 218 -3.99 4.41 6.43
CA ARG A 218 -4.53 3.05 6.59
C ARG A 218 -3.53 2.08 7.22
N GLY A 219 -2.25 2.42 7.18
CA GLY A 219 -1.14 1.65 7.74
C GLY A 219 -0.06 1.33 6.71
N SER A 220 1.10 0.88 7.22
CA SER A 220 2.17 0.33 6.40
C SER A 220 1.77 -1.01 5.80
N SER A 221 1.99 -1.17 4.49
CA SER A 221 1.76 -2.45 3.80
C SER A 221 2.70 -3.56 4.27
N ALA A 222 3.79 -3.26 4.97
CA ALA A 222 4.69 -4.27 5.52
C ALA A 222 4.00 -5.22 6.51
N TRP A 223 2.97 -4.74 7.21
CA TRP A 223 2.37 -5.42 8.35
C TRP A 223 0.96 -5.90 8.08
N GLU A 224 0.56 -6.98 8.74
CA GLU A 224 -0.83 -7.40 8.80
C GLU A 224 -1.68 -6.38 9.56
N ARG A 225 -3.00 -6.46 9.36
CA ARG A 225 -4.00 -5.50 9.86
C ARG A 225 -3.86 -5.10 11.35
N PRO A 226 -3.68 -6.03 12.32
CA PRO A 226 -3.47 -5.62 13.71
C PRO A 226 -2.14 -4.87 13.90
N GLY A 227 -1.08 -5.26 13.17
CA GLY A 227 0.21 -4.56 13.18
C GLY A 227 0.12 -3.14 12.62
N GLN A 228 -0.62 -2.96 11.52
CA GLN A 228 -0.91 -1.64 10.96
C GLN A 228 -1.61 -0.72 11.97
N ALA A 229 -2.65 -1.22 12.65
CA ALA A 229 -3.40 -0.43 13.63
C ALA A 229 -2.53 -0.09 14.86
N ALA A 230 -1.77 -1.06 15.35
CA ALA A 230 -0.89 -0.87 16.50
C ALA A 230 0.23 0.14 16.23
N GLU A 231 0.89 0.03 15.08
CA GLU A 231 1.99 0.91 14.68
C GLU A 231 1.53 2.36 14.54
N LEU A 232 0.39 2.59 13.87
CA LEU A 232 -0.21 3.93 13.78
C LEU A 232 -0.60 4.50 15.15
N ALA A 233 -1.14 3.67 16.06
CA ALA A 233 -1.49 4.12 17.40
C ALA A 233 -0.27 4.53 18.22
N VAL A 234 0.86 3.85 18.06
CA VAL A 234 2.13 4.24 18.69
C VAL A 234 2.64 5.55 18.12
N ARG A 235 2.65 5.73 16.79
CA ARG A 235 3.02 7.02 16.17
C ARG A 235 2.20 8.17 16.71
N THR A 236 0.87 8.05 16.67
CA THR A 236 -0.05 9.09 17.14
C THR A 236 0.17 9.42 18.61
N ARG A 237 0.39 8.42 19.46
CA ARG A 237 0.61 8.63 20.90
C ARG A 237 1.94 9.32 21.22
N THR A 238 2.99 8.99 20.46
CA THR A 238 4.37 9.43 20.76
C THR A 238 4.79 10.66 19.98
N GLY A 239 4.05 11.02 18.93
CA GLY A 239 4.48 12.03 17.96
C GLY A 239 5.64 11.55 17.08
N GLU A 240 5.78 10.24 16.89
CA GLU A 240 6.88 9.67 16.09
C GLU A 240 6.57 9.72 14.60
N TYR A 241 7.27 10.61 13.89
CA TYR A 241 7.06 10.86 12.47
C TYR A 241 8.08 10.15 11.58
N ASP A 242 9.24 9.71 12.09
CA ASP A 242 10.26 9.08 11.26
C ASP A 242 9.75 7.74 10.70
N ALA A 243 9.84 7.61 9.38
CA ALA A 243 9.30 6.48 8.62
C ALA A 243 9.95 5.13 8.96
N GLN A 244 11.19 5.16 9.43
CA GLN A 244 11.96 3.97 9.77
C GLN A 244 12.09 3.74 11.28
N ALA A 245 11.64 4.69 12.10
CA ALA A 245 11.80 4.61 13.56
C ALA A 245 11.02 3.47 14.22
N LEU A 246 9.87 3.05 13.67
CA LEU A 246 9.02 2.02 14.27
C LEU A 246 8.95 0.74 13.43
N SER A 247 8.97 -0.41 14.10
CA SER A 247 8.76 -1.74 13.51
C SER A 247 7.81 -2.59 14.34
N VAL A 248 6.95 -3.36 13.70
CA VAL A 248 6.16 -4.41 14.36
C VAL A 248 7.04 -5.66 14.48
N VAL A 249 7.50 -5.97 15.69
CA VAL A 249 8.46 -7.07 15.92
C VAL A 249 7.80 -8.37 16.38
N ARG A 250 6.55 -8.30 16.87
CA ARG A 250 5.78 -9.47 17.27
C ARG A 250 4.29 -9.18 17.19
N THR A 251 3.52 -10.16 16.73
CA THR A 251 2.07 -10.21 16.84
C THR A 251 1.69 -11.57 17.40
N SER A 252 1.06 -11.59 18.58
CA SER A 252 0.58 -12.82 19.23
C SER A 252 -0.93 -12.80 19.40
N GLY A 253 -1.55 -13.98 19.33
CA GLY A 253 -3.00 -14.14 19.37
C GLY A 253 -3.60 -14.40 17.99
N ALA A 254 -4.92 -14.48 17.96
CA ALA A 254 -5.73 -14.73 16.78
C ALA A 254 -7.04 -13.95 16.89
N ALA A 255 -7.78 -13.82 15.79
CA ALA A 255 -9.05 -13.12 15.84
C ALA A 255 -9.96 -13.72 16.95
N PRO A 256 -10.59 -12.87 17.79
CA PRO A 256 -10.73 -11.43 17.62
C PRO A 256 -9.73 -10.57 18.41
N ARG A 257 -8.64 -11.10 18.97
CA ARG A 257 -7.71 -10.31 19.81
C ARG A 257 -6.24 -10.63 19.56
N TRP A 258 -5.44 -9.58 19.50
CA TRP A 258 -3.99 -9.67 19.39
C TRP A 258 -3.31 -8.77 20.40
N GLU A 259 -2.13 -9.20 20.83
CA GLU A 259 -1.13 -8.34 21.45
C GLU A 259 -0.02 -8.12 20.41
N VAL A 260 0.25 -6.86 20.09
CA VAL A 260 1.26 -6.43 19.11
C VAL A 260 2.39 -5.73 19.84
N THR A 261 3.63 -6.14 19.59
CA THR A 261 4.82 -5.42 20.05
C THR A 261 5.36 -4.53 18.95
N VAL A 262 5.33 -3.22 19.19
CA VAL A 262 5.97 -2.21 18.33
C VAL A 262 7.28 -1.80 18.99
N ALA A 263 8.38 -1.80 18.25
CA ALA A 263 9.69 -1.40 18.73
C ALA A 263 10.15 -0.12 18.01
N HIS A 264 10.78 0.77 18.78
CA HIS A 264 11.53 1.90 18.25
C HIS A 264 12.97 1.49 17.96
N ILE A 265 13.61 2.15 17.00
CA ILE A 265 15.05 2.03 16.72
C ILE A 265 15.96 2.42 17.89
N ASP A 266 15.42 3.12 18.91
CA ASP A 266 16.16 3.56 20.09
C ASP A 266 16.07 2.57 21.26
N GLY A 267 15.40 1.44 21.05
CA GLY A 267 15.22 0.38 22.04
C GLY A 267 13.90 0.45 22.83
N ARG A 268 13.15 1.56 22.79
CA ARG A 268 11.80 1.62 23.38
C ARG A 268 10.86 0.62 22.73
N ARG A 269 9.90 0.11 23.49
CA ARG A 269 8.91 -0.86 23.01
C ARG A 269 7.53 -0.55 23.58
N TRP A 270 6.51 -0.83 22.79
CA TRP A 270 5.11 -0.75 23.21
C TRP A 270 4.41 -2.08 22.98
N GLN A 271 3.66 -2.53 23.98
CA GLN A 271 2.65 -3.57 23.84
C GLN A 271 1.31 -2.91 23.53
N VAL A 272 0.67 -3.35 22.46
CA VAL A 272 -0.58 -2.80 21.95
C VAL A 272 -1.62 -3.90 21.87
N ASP A 273 -2.72 -3.75 22.60
CA ASP A 273 -3.85 -4.66 22.49
C ASP A 273 -4.74 -4.21 21.33
N VAL A 274 -4.97 -5.11 20.37
CA VAL A 274 -5.83 -4.86 19.22
C VAL A 274 -6.98 -5.86 19.25
N ALA A 275 -8.21 -5.36 19.13
CA ALA A 275 -9.42 -6.16 19.02
C ALA A 275 -10.02 -6.03 17.61
N GLN A 276 -10.49 -7.13 17.05
CA GLN A 276 -11.34 -7.12 15.86
C GLN A 276 -12.80 -6.93 16.29
N SER A 277 -13.43 -5.88 15.78
CA SER A 277 -14.87 -5.66 15.90
C SER A 277 -15.53 -5.65 14.52
N ALA A 278 -16.85 -5.79 14.49
CA ALA A 278 -17.63 -5.68 13.27
C ALA A 278 -18.08 -4.22 13.07
N ALA A 279 -17.88 -3.66 11.88
CA ALA A 279 -18.36 -2.31 11.57
C ALA A 279 -19.89 -2.31 11.40
N LEU A 280 -20.58 -1.64 12.33
CA LEU A 280 -22.04 -1.50 12.36
C LEU A 280 -22.48 -0.05 12.11
N PRO A 281 -23.62 0.18 11.42
CA PRO A 281 -24.52 -0.84 10.85
C PRO A 281 -23.94 -1.54 9.59
N PRO A 282 -24.55 -2.65 9.12
CA PRO A 282 -24.12 -3.33 7.90
C PRO A 282 -24.09 -2.40 6.69
N ARG A 283 -23.11 -2.62 5.79
CA ARG A 283 -22.83 -1.74 4.65
C ARG A 283 -22.28 -2.53 3.45
N PRO A 284 -22.32 -1.96 2.22
CA PRO A 284 -21.78 -2.63 1.05
C PRO A 284 -20.26 -2.80 1.16
N GLU A 285 -19.78 -4.02 0.97
CA GLU A 285 -18.35 -4.34 0.97
C GLU A 285 -17.68 -4.15 -0.40
N SER A 286 -18.45 -3.76 -1.42
CA SER A 286 -18.02 -3.39 -2.78
C SER A 286 -19.15 -2.62 -3.48
N CYS A 287 -18.82 -1.84 -4.51
CA CYS A 287 -19.81 -1.11 -5.31
C CYS A 287 -20.73 -2.08 -6.05
N GLY A 288 -22.04 -1.93 -5.85
CA GLY A 288 -23.03 -2.79 -6.47
C GLY A 288 -23.25 -4.12 -5.74
N ALA A 289 -22.62 -4.33 -4.58
CA ALA A 289 -22.96 -5.44 -3.70
C ALA A 289 -24.41 -5.28 -3.20
N SER A 290 -25.23 -6.31 -3.43
CA SER A 290 -26.63 -6.38 -2.96
C SER A 290 -26.74 -6.84 -1.51
N VAL A 291 -25.76 -7.61 -1.03
CA VAL A 291 -25.68 -8.08 0.36
C VAL A 291 -24.82 -7.11 1.16
N LEU A 292 -25.37 -6.63 2.27
CA LEU A 292 -24.66 -5.80 3.23
C LEU A 292 -23.88 -6.69 4.21
N GLY A 293 -22.61 -6.38 4.43
CA GLY A 293 -21.75 -7.06 5.39
C GLY A 293 -21.45 -6.17 6.60
N SER A 294 -20.72 -6.72 7.57
CA SER A 294 -20.18 -5.98 8.72
C SER A 294 -18.66 -6.08 8.73
N PRO A 295 -17.97 -5.26 7.91
CA PRO A 295 -16.54 -5.36 7.70
C PRO A 295 -15.76 -5.32 9.01
N ALA A 296 -14.75 -6.17 9.12
CA ALA A 296 -13.89 -6.19 10.30
C ALA A 296 -13.16 -4.84 10.45
N ARG A 297 -13.11 -4.31 11.68
CA ARG A 297 -12.34 -3.14 12.10
C ARG A 297 -11.29 -3.57 13.13
N MET A 298 -10.12 -2.94 13.09
CA MET A 298 -9.06 -3.15 14.08
C MET A 298 -9.13 -2.00 15.10
N ASP A 299 -9.60 -2.30 16.31
CA ASP A 299 -9.70 -1.34 17.40
C ASP A 299 -8.51 -1.49 18.34
N VAL A 300 -7.75 -0.42 18.52
CA VAL A 300 -6.69 -0.38 19.53
C VAL A 300 -7.33 -0.16 20.90
N VAL A 301 -7.26 -1.18 21.76
CA VAL A 301 -7.89 -1.18 23.09
C VAL A 301 -6.96 -0.53 24.12
N ALA A 302 -5.67 -0.79 24.01
CA ALA A 302 -4.67 -0.23 24.92
C ALA A 302 -3.31 -0.13 24.24
N VAL A 303 -2.54 0.89 24.61
CA VAL A 303 -1.12 1.03 24.28
C VAL A 303 -0.37 1.14 25.61
N ARG A 304 0.67 0.33 25.82
CA ARG A 304 1.48 0.35 27.03
C ARG A 304 2.95 0.35 26.64
N GLU A 305 3.70 1.36 27.08
CA GLU A 305 5.15 1.34 26.91
C GLU A 305 5.74 0.32 27.88
N ALA A 306 6.53 -0.61 27.35
CA ALA A 306 7.22 -1.60 28.15
C ALA A 306 8.35 -0.89 28.91
N ARG A 307 8.24 -0.84 30.24
CA ARG A 307 9.35 -0.41 31.08
C ARG A 307 10.42 -1.51 31.00
N LEU A 308 11.62 -1.16 30.56
CA LEU A 308 12.79 -2.03 30.78
C LEU A 308 12.83 -2.33 32.27
N ALA A 309 12.73 -3.62 32.64
CA ALA A 309 13.04 -4.03 34.00
C ALA A 309 14.47 -3.57 34.25
N THR A 310 14.64 -2.55 35.07
CA THR A 310 15.95 -2.15 35.56
C THR A 310 16.47 -3.37 36.29
N ALA A 311 17.43 -4.07 35.70
CA ALA A 311 18.19 -5.06 36.43
C ALA A 311 18.85 -4.29 37.58
N LEU A 312 18.25 -4.38 38.77
CA LEU A 312 18.90 -3.97 40.00
C LEU A 312 20.18 -4.81 40.06
N ALA A 313 21.30 -4.18 39.73
CA ALA A 313 22.61 -4.70 40.02
C ALA A 313 22.71 -4.80 41.55
N GLY A 314 22.53 -6.03 42.05
CA GLY A 314 22.93 -6.42 43.40
C GLY A 314 24.40 -6.75 43.46
#